data_AF-A0A1I7U675-F1
#
_entry.id   AF-A0A1I7U675-F1
#
_cell.length_a   1.000
_cell.length_b   1.000
_cell.length_c   1.000
_cell.angle_alpha   90.00
_cell.angle_beta   90.00
_cell.angle_gamma   90.00
#
_symmetry.space_group_name_H-M   'P 1'
#
loop_
_entity.id
_entity.type
_entity.pdbx_description
1 polymer ?
#
loop_
_entity_poly.entity_id
_entity_poly.type
_entity_poly.pdbx_seq_one_letter_code
_entity_poly.pdbx_strand_id
1 'polypeptide(L)'
;MTSQNSYWAPMVQINVTALVQRNGGSRFHVAVDRAPYEFNDSVRVPTLHYEIVAKHLIPVNPGEGLVPAPGDDETLRIYSGSTQAWTRASPCPPLGCTCDRRYTQENRRHDDRTMCVVWTIGQEIAERFWTGQPIENMRLEFSN
;
A
#
# COMPACT_ATOMS: atom_id res chain seq x y z
N MET A 1 30.24 8.14 7.81
CA MET A 1 29.76 9.32 7.03
C MET A 1 28.25 9.18 6.90
N THR A 2 27.51 9.89 7.74
CA THR A 2 26.03 9.88 7.75
C THR A 2 25.53 10.78 6.63
N SER A 3 25.07 10.17 5.55
CA SER A 3 24.33 10.85 4.49
C SER A 3 23.15 11.59 5.10
N GLN A 4 23.09 12.91 4.90
CA GLN A 4 21.96 13.74 5.28
C GLN A 4 20.71 13.22 4.54
N ASN A 5 19.72 12.75 5.30
CA ASN A 5 18.39 12.46 4.77
C ASN A 5 17.81 13.73 4.14
N SER A 6 17.44 13.68 2.87
CA SER A 6 16.72 14.76 2.19
C SER A 6 15.48 15.17 3.01
N TYR A 7 15.34 16.47 3.26
CA TYR A 7 14.24 17.14 3.96
C TYR A 7 12.88 17.11 3.23
N TRP A 8 12.74 16.31 2.17
CA TRP A 8 11.57 16.32 1.30
C TRP A 8 10.68 15.11 1.55
N ALA A 9 9.37 15.34 1.55
CA ALA A 9 8.40 14.26 1.66
C ALA A 9 8.58 13.28 0.48
N PRO A 10 8.57 11.96 0.72
CA PRO A 10 8.66 10.97 -0.35
C PRO A 10 7.45 11.10 -1.28
N MET A 11 7.71 11.41 -2.55
CA MET A 11 6.70 11.42 -3.61
C MET A 11 6.42 10.00 -4.08
N VAL A 12 5.67 9.24 -3.27
CA VAL A 12 5.33 7.84 -3.55
C VAL A 12 3.82 7.62 -3.35
N GLN A 13 3.18 6.99 -4.32
CA GLN A 13 1.80 6.54 -4.24
C GLN A 13 1.75 5.02 -4.16
N ILE A 14 1.02 4.49 -3.18
CA ILE A 14 0.89 3.06 -2.93
C ILE A 14 -0.58 2.69 -3.15
N ASN A 15 -0.84 1.77 -4.08
CA ASN A 15 -2.16 1.21 -4.30
C ASN A 15 -2.18 -0.23 -3.79
N VAL A 16 -3.12 -0.51 -2.89
CA VAL A 16 -3.31 -1.85 -2.32
C VAL A 16 -4.65 -2.37 -2.80
N THR A 17 -4.65 -3.58 -3.34
CA THR A 17 -5.85 -4.29 -3.77
C THR A 17 -5.96 -5.60 -3.01
N ALA A 18 -7.10 -5.83 -2.37
CA ALA A 18 -7.43 -7.09 -1.70
C ALA A 18 -8.48 -7.86 -2.52
N LEU A 19 -8.19 -9.12 -2.83
CA LEU A 19 -9.17 -10.10 -3.29
C LEU A 19 -9.61 -10.95 -2.10
N VAL A 20 -10.86 -10.78 -1.67
CA VAL A 20 -11.47 -11.61 -0.63
C VAL A 20 -12.12 -12.82 -1.29
N GLN A 21 -11.68 -14.01 -0.90
CA GLN A 21 -12.14 -15.28 -1.41
C GLN A 21 -13.35 -15.79 -0.62
N ARG A 22 -14.19 -16.62 -1.26
CA ARG A 22 -15.39 -17.23 -0.65
C ARG A 22 -15.07 -18.13 0.54
N ASN A 23 -13.88 -18.72 0.57
CA ASN A 23 -13.39 -19.55 1.68
C ASN A 23 -12.97 -18.72 2.93
N GLY A 24 -13.10 -17.38 2.88
CA GLY A 24 -12.71 -16.46 3.94
C GLY A 24 -11.24 -16.02 3.90
N GLY A 25 -10.45 -16.51 2.94
CA GLY A 25 -9.09 -16.05 2.68
C GLY A 25 -9.05 -14.70 1.97
N SER A 26 -7.93 -13.99 2.08
CA SER A 26 -7.69 -12.75 1.35
C SER A 26 -6.29 -12.77 0.74
N ARG A 27 -6.18 -12.39 -0.53
CA ARG A 27 -4.91 -12.12 -1.21
C ARG A 27 -4.76 -10.63 -1.40
N PHE A 28 -3.54 -10.12 -1.25
CA PHE A 28 -3.26 -8.69 -1.40
C PHE A 28 -2.15 -8.46 -2.42
N HIS A 29 -2.39 -7.47 -3.28
CA HIS A 29 -1.43 -6.96 -4.25
C HIS A 29 -1.16 -5.50 -3.94
N VAL A 30 0.09 -5.12 -4.08
CA VAL A 30 0.57 -3.78 -3.82
C VAL A 30 1.28 -3.28 -5.08
N ALA A 31 0.87 -2.12 -5.57
CA ALA A 31 1.58 -1.37 -6.60
C ALA A 31 2.16 -0.11 -5.98
N VAL A 32 3.47 0.10 -6.15
CA VAL A 32 4.20 1.25 -5.64
C VAL A 32 4.68 2.08 -6.82
N ASP A 33 4.08 3.26 -6.97
CA ASP A 33 4.44 4.24 -7.97
C ASP A 33 5.35 5.30 -7.35
N ARG A 34 6.55 5.42 -7.93
CA ARG A 34 7.59 6.38 -7.54
C ARG A 34 7.91 7.36 -8.67
N ALA A 35 7.12 7.36 -9.73
CA ALA A 35 7.34 8.26 -10.85
C ALA A 35 7.19 9.71 -10.34
N PRO A 36 8.15 10.61 -10.65
CA PRO A 36 7.95 12.02 -10.41
C PRO A 36 6.75 12.49 -11.24
N TYR A 37 5.88 13.32 -10.66
CA TYR A 37 4.67 13.84 -11.32
C TYR A 37 4.98 14.71 -12.56
N GLU A 38 6.25 15.04 -12.80
CA GLU A 38 6.66 15.81 -13.96
C GLU A 38 6.61 14.95 -15.23
N PHE A 39 5.87 15.42 -16.23
CA PHE A 39 5.64 14.86 -17.57
C PHE A 39 6.90 14.77 -18.43
N ASN A 40 8.03 14.35 -17.86
CA ASN A 40 9.21 14.06 -18.63
C ASN A 40 9.10 12.61 -19.12
N ASP A 41 8.54 12.43 -20.31
CA ASP A 41 8.41 11.13 -21.00
C ASP A 41 9.73 10.34 -21.08
N SER A 42 10.86 11.01 -20.82
CA SER A 42 12.21 10.47 -20.83
C SER A 42 12.61 9.68 -19.57
N VAL A 43 11.86 9.74 -18.46
CA VAL A 43 12.17 8.99 -17.22
C VAL A 43 10.94 8.25 -16.70
N ARG A 44 10.55 7.15 -17.37
CA ARG A 44 9.57 6.22 -16.81
C ARG A 44 10.22 5.38 -15.72
N VAL A 45 9.98 5.74 -14.46
CA VAL A 45 10.28 4.84 -13.33
C VAL A 45 9.25 3.72 -13.36
N PRO A 46 9.65 2.44 -13.44
CA PRO A 46 8.69 1.34 -13.45
C PRO A 46 7.95 1.28 -12.11
N THR A 47 6.64 1.09 -12.17
CA THR A 47 5.84 0.76 -11.00
C THR A 47 6.31 -0.59 -10.44
N LEU A 48 6.59 -0.62 -9.14
CA LEU A 48 6.99 -1.84 -8.45
C LEU A 48 5.73 -2.59 -8.00
N HIS A 49 5.75 -3.92 -8.10
CA HIS A 49 4.62 -4.77 -7.75
C HIS A 49 5.01 -5.81 -6.71
N TYR A 50 4.14 -6.03 -5.74
CA TYR A 50 4.33 -6.99 -4.66
C TYR A 50 3.04 -7.74 -4.35
N GLU A 51 3.17 -9.00 -3.95
CA GLU A 51 2.13 -9.73 -3.24
C GLU A 51 2.44 -9.80 -1.74
N ILE A 52 1.41 -9.95 -0.91
CA ILE A 52 1.59 -10.21 0.52
C ILE A 52 1.44 -11.71 0.79
N VAL A 53 2.55 -12.35 1.13
CA VAL A 53 2.60 -13.77 1.49
C VAL A 53 3.06 -13.89 2.93
N ALA A 54 2.27 -14.54 3.79
CA ALA A 54 2.56 -14.68 5.22
C ALA A 54 2.98 -13.33 5.88
N LYS A 55 2.24 -12.26 5.56
CA LYS A 55 2.50 -10.86 5.98
C LYS A 55 3.80 -10.21 5.48
N HIS A 56 4.48 -10.80 4.50
CA HIS A 56 5.68 -10.22 3.88
C HIS A 56 5.39 -9.70 2.48
N LEU A 57 5.94 -8.53 2.12
CA LEU A 57 5.95 -8.03 0.74
C LEU A 57 6.94 -8.82 -0.12
N ILE A 58 6.43 -9.62 -1.03
CA ILE A 58 7.22 -10.40 -1.98
C ILE A 58 7.13 -9.74 -3.36
N PRO A 59 8.25 -9.38 -3.99
CA PRO A 59 8.23 -8.75 -5.32
C PRO A 59 7.70 -9.73 -6.37
N VAL A 60 6.89 -9.22 -7.30
CA VAL A 60 6.32 -9.98 -8.42
C VAL A 60 6.47 -9.21 -9.72
N ASN A 61 6.46 -9.91 -10.86
CA ASN A 61 6.56 -9.23 -12.15
C ASN A 61 5.27 -8.45 -12.47
N PRO A 62 5.37 -7.30 -13.17
CA PRO A 62 4.21 -6.62 -13.72
C PRO A 62 3.42 -7.57 -14.63
N GLY A 63 2.15 -7.84 -14.30
CA GLY A 63 1.30 -8.79 -15.04
C GLY A 63 1.11 -10.16 -14.37
N GLU A 64 1.90 -10.49 -13.35
CA GLU A 64 1.66 -11.64 -12.46
C GLU A 64 0.76 -11.29 -11.26
N GLY A 65 0.40 -10.02 -11.10
CA GLY A 65 -0.46 -9.52 -10.02
C GLY A 65 -1.89 -10.08 -10.06
N LEU A 66 -2.64 -9.84 -8.98
CA LEU A 66 -4.01 -10.30 -8.72
C LEU A 66 -5.00 -9.96 -9.87
N VAL A 67 -4.96 -10.73 -10.95
CA VAL A 67 -6.02 -10.83 -11.94
C VAL A 67 -6.81 -12.08 -11.56
N PRO A 68 -8.05 -11.95 -11.03
CA PRO A 68 -8.93 -13.10 -10.94
C PRO A 68 -9.02 -13.69 -12.33
N ALA A 69 -8.71 -14.97 -12.50
CA ALA A 69 -8.86 -15.61 -13.79
C ALA A 69 -10.32 -15.44 -14.26
N PRO A 70 -10.59 -15.26 -15.57
CA PRO A 70 -11.96 -15.24 -16.05
C PRO A 70 -12.69 -16.52 -15.62
N GLY A 71 -13.71 -16.39 -14.77
CA GLY A 71 -14.42 -17.53 -14.17
C GLY A 71 -13.91 -17.98 -12.79
N ASP A 72 -13.06 -17.20 -12.14
CA ASP A 72 -12.63 -17.42 -10.75
C ASP A 72 -13.79 -17.17 -9.76
N ASP A 73 -14.68 -18.17 -9.65
CA ASP A 73 -15.86 -18.16 -8.77
C ASP A 73 -15.47 -18.19 -7.28
N GLU A 74 -14.18 -18.30 -6.96
CA GLU A 74 -13.69 -18.15 -5.58
C GLU A 74 -13.62 -16.69 -5.13
N THR A 75 -13.50 -15.70 -6.03
CA THR A 75 -13.42 -14.30 -5.62
C THR A 75 -14.80 -13.75 -5.25
N LEU A 76 -14.98 -13.39 -3.97
CA LEU A 76 -16.25 -12.85 -3.45
C LEU A 76 -16.32 -11.32 -3.59
N ARG A 77 -15.25 -10.61 -3.21
CA ARG A 77 -15.19 -9.14 -3.23
C ARG A 77 -13.79 -8.65 -3.55
N ILE A 78 -13.73 -7.49 -4.19
CA ILE A 78 -12.49 -6.77 -4.48
C ILE A 78 -12.54 -5.45 -3.72
N TYR A 79 -11.49 -5.16 -2.97
CA TYR A 79 -11.29 -3.90 -2.27
C TYR A 79 -10.03 -3.23 -2.80
N SER A 80 -10.05 -1.92 -3.01
CA SER A 80 -8.85 -1.19 -3.42
C SER A 80 -8.77 0.15 -2.71
N GLY A 81 -7.55 0.53 -2.32
CA GLY A 81 -7.29 1.77 -1.61
C GLY A 81 -5.90 2.29 -1.93
N SER A 82 -5.80 3.62 -2.02
CA SER A 82 -4.54 4.32 -2.27
C SER A 82 -4.02 4.98 -0.99
N THR A 83 -2.71 5.09 -0.87
CA THR A 83 -2.01 5.87 0.16
C THR A 83 -0.93 6.70 -0.51
N GLN A 84 -0.88 7.98 -0.18
CA GLN A 84 0.08 8.93 -0.74
C GLN A 84 1.04 9.32 0.38
N ALA A 85 2.32 9.00 0.23
CA ALA A 85 3.27 9.20 1.32
C ALA A 85 3.46 10.69 1.64
N TRP A 86 3.34 11.58 0.66
CA TRP A 86 3.47 13.03 0.84
C TRP A 86 2.32 13.70 1.58
N THR A 87 1.17 13.03 1.78
CA THR A 87 0.04 13.59 2.54
C THR A 87 0.15 13.33 4.04
N ARG A 88 1.29 12.82 4.51
CA ARG A 88 1.52 12.49 5.92
C ARG A 88 1.41 13.74 6.80
N ALA A 89 0.37 13.80 7.63
CA ALA A 89 0.16 14.85 8.61
C ALA A 89 1.03 14.64 9.87
N SER A 90 1.27 15.72 10.60
CA SER A 90 1.93 15.71 11.92
C SER A 90 1.30 16.79 12.79
N PRO A 91 1.01 16.53 14.09
CA PRO A 91 0.67 15.27 14.76
C PRO A 91 -0.85 15.01 14.80
N CYS A 92 -1.28 13.76 14.94
CA CYS A 92 -2.72 13.38 14.95
C CYS A 92 -3.03 12.33 16.02
N PRO A 93 -4.20 12.39 16.70
CA PRO A 93 -4.62 11.37 17.67
C PRO A 93 -4.93 10.04 16.97
N PRO A 94 -4.80 8.89 17.67
CA PRO A 94 -5.08 7.58 17.07
C PRO A 94 -6.55 7.42 16.66
N LEU A 95 -6.80 6.52 15.72
CA LEU A 95 -8.15 6.07 15.35
C LEU A 95 -8.53 4.83 16.18
N GLY A 96 -9.83 4.50 16.24
CA GLY A 96 -10.33 3.27 16.85
C GLY A 96 -10.10 2.01 16.00
N CYS A 97 -9.46 2.14 14.84
CA CYS A 97 -9.08 1.06 13.94
C CYS A 97 -7.55 1.05 13.74
N THR A 98 -7.05 0.10 12.94
CA THR A 98 -5.61 -0.05 12.68
C THR A 98 -5.02 1.02 11.76
N CYS A 99 -5.85 1.85 11.12
CA CYS A 99 -5.36 2.89 10.23
C CYS A 99 -4.56 3.96 10.98
N ASP A 100 -3.47 4.38 10.38
CA ASP A 100 -2.68 5.52 10.80
C ASP A 100 -3.34 6.83 10.35
N ARG A 101 -3.76 7.65 11.32
CA ARG A 101 -4.42 8.92 11.06
C ARG A 101 -3.55 9.90 10.27
N ARG A 102 -2.22 9.79 10.34
CA ARG A 102 -1.30 10.65 9.59
C ARG A 102 -1.54 10.59 8.08
N TYR A 103 -2.08 9.49 7.57
CA TYR A 103 -2.32 9.27 6.14
C TYR A 103 -3.80 9.18 5.78
N THR A 104 -4.69 9.40 6.74
CA THR A 104 -6.14 9.30 6.55
C THR A 104 -6.71 10.65 6.12
N GLN A 105 -7.60 10.63 5.13
CA GLN A 105 -8.39 11.79 4.72
C GLN A 105 -9.76 11.78 5.40
N GLU A 106 -10.37 12.94 5.62
CA GLU A 106 -11.64 13.09 6.36
C GLU A 106 -12.80 12.29 5.77
N ASN A 107 -12.77 12.02 4.46
CA ASN A 107 -13.80 11.28 3.74
C ASN A 107 -13.61 9.76 3.73
N ARG A 108 -12.53 9.21 4.32
CA ARG A 108 -12.33 7.76 4.42
C ARG A 108 -13.31 7.18 5.44
N ARG A 109 -14.10 6.19 5.00
CA ARG A 109 -15.02 5.45 5.87
C ARG A 109 -14.32 4.30 6.55
N HIS A 110 -14.31 4.28 7.88
CA HIS A 110 -13.66 3.25 8.70
C HIS A 110 -14.65 2.19 9.25
N ASP A 111 -15.77 2.00 8.57
CA ASP A 111 -16.81 1.02 8.89
C ASP A 111 -16.57 -0.36 8.26
N ASP A 112 -15.75 -0.45 7.21
CA ASP A 112 -15.30 -1.71 6.61
C ASP A 112 -13.88 -2.08 7.09
N ARG A 113 -13.79 -3.23 7.78
CA ARG A 113 -12.52 -3.77 8.33
C ARG A 113 -11.51 -4.10 7.23
N THR A 114 -11.93 -4.67 6.10
CA THR A 114 -11.06 -5.00 4.98
C THR A 114 -10.48 -3.74 4.35
N MET A 115 -11.29 -2.69 4.21
CA MET A 115 -10.78 -1.38 3.78
C MET A 115 -9.77 -0.79 4.76
N CYS A 116 -9.98 -0.94 6.07
CA CYS A 116 -9.01 -0.52 7.07
C CYS A 116 -7.69 -1.27 6.93
N VAL A 117 -7.71 -2.59 6.67
CA VAL A 117 -6.51 -3.39 6.40
C VAL A 117 -5.79 -2.90 5.14
N VAL A 118 -6.53 -2.70 4.03
CA VAL A 118 -6.01 -2.17 2.76
C VAL A 118 -5.27 -0.85 2.96
N TRP A 119 -5.85 0.09 3.72
CA TRP A 119 -5.17 1.34 4.03
C TRP A 119 -3.98 1.15 4.97
N THR A 120 -4.11 0.33 6.02
CA THR A 120 -3.03 0.07 6.98
C THR A 120 -1.78 -0.42 6.25
N ILE A 121 -1.92 -1.37 5.32
CA ILE A 121 -0.83 -1.86 4.47
C ILE A 121 -0.15 -0.70 3.72
N GLY A 122 -0.92 0.13 3.03
CA GLY A 122 -0.37 1.27 2.28
C GLY A 122 0.34 2.30 3.17
N GLN A 123 -0.16 2.49 4.39
CA GLN A 123 0.37 3.43 5.38
C GLN A 123 1.67 2.94 6.02
N GLU A 124 1.75 1.65 6.34
CA GLU A 124 2.99 1.02 6.81
C GLU A 124 4.10 1.14 5.76
N ILE A 125 3.79 0.89 4.50
CA ILE A 125 4.74 1.05 3.37
C ILE A 125 5.14 2.52 3.23
N ALA A 126 4.20 3.46 3.32
CA ALA A 126 4.49 4.88 3.27
C ALA A 126 5.45 5.31 4.39
N GLU A 127 5.31 4.78 5.61
CA GLU A 127 6.21 5.10 6.73
C GLU A 127 7.62 4.53 6.51
N ARG A 128 7.77 3.36 5.85
CA ARG A 128 9.09 2.87 5.43
C ARG A 128 9.79 3.84 4.48
N PHE A 129 9.06 4.40 3.52
CA PHE A 129 9.62 5.43 2.63
C PHE A 129 10.05 6.69 3.40
N TRP A 130 9.24 7.14 4.36
CA TRP A 130 9.61 8.28 5.22
C TRP A 130 10.85 8.04 6.07
N THR A 131 11.04 6.81 6.54
CA THR A 131 12.20 6.42 7.35
C THR A 131 13.42 6.02 6.51
N GLY A 132 13.32 6.08 5.18
CA GLY A 132 14.40 5.71 4.26
C GLY A 132 14.75 4.22 4.29
N GLN A 133 13.82 3.36 4.74
CA GLN A 133 14.01 1.93 4.84
C GLN A 133 13.51 1.20 3.58
N PRO A 134 14.18 0.09 3.18
CA PRO A 134 13.69 -0.73 2.07
C PRO A 134 12.36 -1.40 2.41
N ILE A 135 11.57 -1.69 1.37
CA ILE A 135 10.25 -2.33 1.48
C ILE A 135 10.24 -3.79 1.03
N GLU A 136 11.30 -4.27 0.38
CA GLU A 136 11.40 -5.67 -0.03
C GLU A 136 11.45 -6.59 1.19
N ASN A 137 10.65 -7.66 1.19
CA ASN A 137 10.46 -8.57 2.33
C ASN A 137 10.05 -7.85 3.62
N MET A 138 9.50 -6.64 3.53
CA MET A 138 8.94 -5.94 4.67
C MET A 138 7.83 -6.81 5.28
N ARG A 139 7.95 -7.05 6.58
CA ARG A 139 6.86 -7.61 7.38
C ARG A 139 5.86 -6.52 7.74
N LEU A 140 4.59 -6.82 7.51
CA LEU A 140 3.45 -5.95 7.79
C LEU A 140 2.75 -6.38 9.08
N GLU A 141 2.24 -5.41 9.82
CA GLU A 141 1.63 -5.60 11.14
C GLU A 141 0.13 -5.22 11.14
N PHE A 142 -0.62 -5.73 10.16
CA PHE A 142 -2.09 -5.65 10.14
C PHE A 142 -2.74 -6.90 10.75
N SER A 143 -3.97 -6.73 11.23
CA SER A 143 -4.84 -7.81 11.70
C SER A 143 -5.98 -8.00 10.71
N ASN A 144 -6.08 -9.20 10.13
CA ASN A 144 -7.26 -9.61 9.35
C ASN A 144 -8.46 -9.80 10.26
#